data_AF-A0A484K3P3-F1
#
_entry.id   AF-A0A484K3P3-F1
#
_cell.length_a   1.000
_cell.length_b   1.000
_cell.length_c   1.000
_cell.angle_alpha   90.00
_cell.angle_beta   90.00
_cell.angle_gamma   90.00
#
_symmetry.space_group_name_H-M   'P 1'
#
loop_
_entity.id
_entity.type
_entity.pdbx_description
1 polymer ?
#
loop_
_entity_poly.entity_id
_entity_poly.type
_entity_poly.pdbx_seq_one_letter_code
_entity_poly.pdbx_strand_id
1 'polypeptide(L)'
;MSRQTSPGSSGDPIADKYITSGLNRDAVPLAVANFGDNPTKVREFADHYTRLRDMGFSSNAVGEALLMFDNDTEKALAYLLNNSS
;
A
#
# COMPACT_ATOMS: atom_id res chain seq x y z
N MET A 1 -28.89 10.45 18.02
CA MET A 1 -29.01 10.29 16.55
C MET A 1 -27.92 9.32 16.13
N SER A 2 -28.23 8.01 16.11
CA SER A 2 -27.24 6.95 15.87
C SER A 2 -27.15 6.70 14.37
N ARG A 3 -26.00 6.99 13.75
CA ARG A 3 -25.78 6.66 12.34
C ARG A 3 -25.51 5.16 12.24
N GLN A 4 -26.54 4.42 11.86
CA GLN A 4 -26.37 3.16 11.16
C GLN A 4 -25.68 3.45 9.81
N THR A 5 -24.59 2.76 9.52
CA THR A 5 -24.08 2.60 8.16
C THR A 5 -23.97 1.11 7.88
N SER A 6 -24.67 0.72 6.83
CA SER A 6 -24.95 -0.62 6.33
C SER A 6 -23.70 -1.46 6.05
N PRO A 7 -23.75 -2.81 6.17
CA PRO A 7 -22.68 -3.68 5.70
C PRO A 7 -22.89 -3.97 4.22
N GLY A 8 -22.32 -3.15 3.34
CA GLY A 8 -22.40 -3.36 1.90
C GLY A 8 -21.25 -2.65 1.22
N SER A 9 -20.15 -3.37 0.99
CA SER A 9 -19.00 -2.95 0.16
C SER A 9 -18.57 -1.49 0.34
N SER A 10 -18.40 -1.04 1.57
CA SER A 10 -17.80 0.26 1.84
C SER A 10 -16.28 0.07 1.85
N GLY A 11 -15.66 0.28 0.68
CA GLY A 11 -14.23 0.58 0.62
C GLY A 11 -13.93 1.72 1.60
N ASP A 12 -12.73 1.68 2.19
CA ASP A 12 -12.30 2.75 3.08
C ASP A 12 -12.33 4.07 2.29
N PRO A 13 -13.09 5.10 2.73
CA PRO A 13 -13.29 6.31 1.93
C PRO A 13 -11.97 7.07 1.67
N ILE A 14 -10.97 6.87 2.53
CA ILE A 14 -9.63 7.41 2.34
C ILE A 14 -8.94 6.59 1.22
N ALA A 15 -9.03 5.26 1.26
CA ALA A 15 -8.51 4.42 0.18
C ALA A 15 -9.17 4.72 -1.18
N ASP A 16 -10.49 4.90 -1.24
CA ASP A 16 -11.22 5.23 -2.46
C ASP A 16 -10.75 6.54 -3.10
N LYS A 17 -10.46 7.57 -2.29
CA LYS A 17 -9.87 8.84 -2.76
C LYS A 17 -8.54 8.61 -3.48
N TYR A 18 -7.64 7.83 -2.88
CA TYR A 18 -6.33 7.54 -3.48
C TYR A 18 -6.44 6.68 -4.74
N ILE A 19 -7.30 5.65 -4.72
CA ILE A 19 -7.59 4.80 -5.88
C ILE A 19 -8.16 5.64 -7.04
N THR A 20 -9.09 6.56 -6.75
CA THR A 20 -9.69 7.45 -7.76
C THR A 20 -8.66 8.41 -8.35
N SER A 21 -7.63 8.79 -7.58
CA SER A 21 -6.49 9.57 -8.09
C SER A 21 -5.50 8.76 -8.94
N GLY A 22 -5.76 7.47 -9.15
CA GLY A 22 -4.98 6.60 -10.04
C GLY A 22 -3.89 5.78 -9.34
N LEU A 23 -3.83 5.78 -8.01
CA LEU A 23 -2.90 4.94 -7.27
C LEU A 23 -3.31 3.46 -7.32
N ASN A 24 -2.33 2.59 -7.10
CA ASN A 24 -2.47 1.14 -7.19
C ASN A 24 -3.54 0.61 -6.20
N ARG A 25 -4.54 -0.12 -6.73
CA ARG A 25 -5.69 -0.65 -5.97
C ARG A 25 -5.33 -1.71 -4.93
N ASP A 26 -4.24 -2.43 -5.12
CA ASP A 26 -3.74 -3.43 -4.17
C ASP A 26 -2.88 -2.77 -3.08
N ALA A 27 -2.13 -1.72 -3.44
CA ALA A 27 -1.22 -1.05 -2.52
C ALA A 27 -1.93 -0.07 -1.58
N VAL A 28 -2.91 0.67 -2.09
CA VAL A 28 -3.57 1.76 -1.35
C VAL A 28 -4.24 1.28 -0.05
N PRO A 29 -5.01 0.17 -0.02
CA PRO A 29 -5.59 -0.31 1.23
C PRO A 29 -4.54 -0.63 2.30
N LEU A 30 -3.41 -1.22 1.89
CA LEU A 30 -2.29 -1.52 2.79
C LEU A 30 -1.64 -0.24 3.31
N ALA A 31 -1.41 0.74 2.44
CA ALA A 31 -0.81 2.01 2.81
C ALA A 31 -1.71 2.81 3.75
N VAL A 32 -3.00 2.92 3.45
CA VAL A 32 -3.97 3.66 4.28
C VAL A 32 -4.14 3.00 5.64
N ALA A 33 -4.15 1.66 5.71
CA ALA A 33 -4.22 0.95 6.98
C ALA A 33 -3.02 1.21 7.91
N ASN A 34 -1.84 1.52 7.36
CA ASN A 34 -0.61 1.73 8.13
C ASN A 34 -0.25 3.20 8.35
N PHE A 35 -0.52 4.07 7.37
CA PHE A 35 -0.13 5.49 7.39
C PHE A 35 -1.32 6.45 7.55
N GLY A 36 -2.57 5.96 7.48
CA GLY A 36 -3.77 6.79 7.49
C GLY A 36 -3.93 7.65 6.24
N ASP A 37 -4.62 8.79 6.36
CA ASP A 37 -4.73 9.80 5.28
C ASP A 37 -3.45 10.65 5.17
N ASN A 38 -2.31 9.99 4.96
CA ASN A 38 -1.03 10.64 4.71
C ASN A 38 -0.71 10.59 3.20
N PRO A 39 -0.98 11.65 2.44
CA PRO A 39 -0.88 11.62 0.98
C PRO A 39 0.53 11.36 0.48
N THR A 40 1.54 11.83 1.19
CA THR A 40 2.95 11.59 0.84
C THR A 40 3.27 10.10 1.02
N LYS A 41 3.03 9.55 2.22
CA LYS A 41 3.35 8.14 2.52
C LYS A 41 2.55 7.15 1.69
N VAL A 42 1.26 7.43 1.47
CA VAL A 42 0.40 6.55 0.66
C VAL A 42 0.83 6.53 -0.80
N ARG A 43 1.21 7.70 -1.35
CA ARG A 43 1.71 7.79 -2.72
C ARG A 43 3.06 7.10 -2.89
N GLU A 44 4.00 7.36 -2.00
CA GLU A 44 5.31 6.69 -2.02
C GLU A 44 5.16 5.17 -1.92
N PHE A 45 4.34 4.69 -0.98
CA PHE A 45 4.08 3.25 -0.85
C PHE A 45 3.50 2.68 -2.15
N ALA A 46 2.48 3.31 -2.75
CA ALA A 46 1.84 2.80 -3.96
C ALA A 46 2.78 2.79 -5.19
N ASP A 47 3.60 3.83 -5.35
CA ASP A 47 4.57 3.95 -6.44
C ASP A 47 5.67 2.89 -6.29
N HIS A 48 6.25 2.77 -5.09
CA HIS A 48 7.30 1.78 -4.80
C HIS A 48 6.77 0.34 -4.87
N TYR A 49 5.55 0.10 -4.39
CA TYR A 49 4.89 -1.20 -4.45
C TYR A 49 4.72 -1.65 -5.90
N THR A 50 4.21 -0.77 -6.76
CA THR A 50 4.02 -1.07 -8.18
C THR A 50 5.35 -1.38 -8.86
N ARG A 51 6.38 -0.56 -8.60
CA ARG A 51 7.72 -0.79 -9.16
C ARG A 51 8.32 -2.14 -8.76
N LEU A 52 8.24 -2.51 -7.48
CA LEU A 52 8.78 -3.79 -7.01
C LEU A 52 7.96 -4.98 -7.53
N ARG A 53 6.64 -4.82 -7.71
CA ARG A 53 5.79 -5.81 -8.38
C ARG A 53 6.18 -6.03 -9.83
N ASP A 54 6.45 -4.97 -10.57
CA ASP A 54 6.92 -5.04 -11.96
C ASP A 54 8.30 -5.72 -12.09
N MET A 55 9.11 -5.70 -11.03
CA MET A 55 10.37 -6.45 -10.96
C MET A 55 10.17 -7.97 -10.73
N GLY A 56 8.94 -8.42 -10.49
CA GLY A 56 8.59 -9.82 -10.30
C GLY A 56 8.45 -10.26 -8.84
N PHE A 57 8.57 -9.35 -7.87
CA PHE A 57 8.36 -9.68 -6.46
C PHE A 57 6.87 -9.91 -6.15
N SER A 58 6.60 -10.76 -5.15
CA SER A 58 5.22 -11.08 -4.75
C SER A 58 4.57 -9.91 -4.01
N SER A 59 3.25 -9.75 -4.17
CA SER A 59 2.44 -8.72 -3.49
C SER A 59 2.63 -8.68 -1.98
N ASN A 60 2.70 -9.85 -1.34
CA ASN A 60 2.85 -9.94 0.11
C ASN A 60 4.23 -9.44 0.53
N ALA A 61 5.29 -9.97 -0.07
CA ALA A 61 6.65 -9.63 0.30
C ALA A 61 6.96 -8.15 0.06
N VAL A 62 6.47 -7.58 -1.04
CA VAL A 62 6.63 -6.15 -1.35
C VAL A 62 5.93 -5.28 -0.30
N GLY A 63 4.67 -5.61 0.04
CA GLY A 63 3.92 -4.87 1.05
C GLY A 63 4.62 -4.92 2.41
N GLU A 64 5.01 -6.11 2.86
CA GLU A 64 5.72 -6.31 4.12
C GLU A 64 7.05 -5.54 4.17
N ALA A 65 7.87 -5.63 3.12
CA ALA A 65 9.16 -4.96 3.07
C ALA A 65 9.00 -3.42 3.10
N LEU A 66 8.07 -2.86 2.33
CA LEU A 66 7.84 -1.41 2.32
C LEU A 66 7.32 -0.90 3.65
N LEU A 67 6.45 -1.65 4.34
CA LEU A 67 5.99 -1.31 5.68
C LEU A 67 7.13 -1.41 6.71
N MET A 68 7.92 -2.48 6.63
CA MET A 68 9.05 -2.73 7.54
C MET A 68 10.10 -1.62 7.50
N PHE A 69 10.35 -1.05 6.33
CA PHE A 69 11.36 -0.01 6.13
C PHE A 69 10.77 1.38 5.89
N ASP A 70 9.51 1.62 6.25
CA ASP A 70 8.86 2.95 6.20
C ASP A 70 8.97 3.62 4.81
N ASN A 71 8.71 2.84 3.75
CA ASN A 71 8.84 3.18 2.32
C ASN A 71 10.28 3.35 1.79
N ASP A 72 11.31 3.02 2.55
CA ASP A 72 12.70 3.00 2.06
C ASP A 72 12.87 1.87 1.03
N THR A 73 12.77 2.23 -0.25
CA THR A 73 12.78 1.27 -1.37
C THR A 73 14.12 0.55 -1.50
N GLU A 74 15.23 1.20 -1.15
CA GLU A 74 16.54 0.57 -1.24
C GLU A 74 16.68 -0.56 -0.21
N LYS A 75 16.24 -0.31 1.03
CA LYS A 75 16.21 -1.35 2.06
C LYS A 75 15.17 -2.43 1.76
N ALA A 76 13.98 -2.06 1.29
CA ALA A 76 12.95 -3.01 0.90
C ALA A 76 13.42 -3.92 -0.24
N LEU A 77 14.08 -3.35 -1.26
CA LEU A 77 14.65 -4.11 -2.38
C LEU A 77 15.78 -5.03 -1.90
N ALA A 78 16.70 -4.54 -1.08
CA ALA A 78 17.78 -5.36 -0.53
C ALA A 78 17.23 -6.53 0.29
N TYR A 79 16.19 -6.30 1.09
CA TYR A 79 15.51 -7.35 1.84
C TYR A 79 14.85 -8.37 0.90
N LEU A 80 14.14 -7.91 -0.13
CA LEU A 80 13.47 -8.77 -1.11
C LEU A 80 14.46 -9.65 -1.88
N LEU A 81 15.61 -9.12 -2.30
CA LEU A 81 16.65 -9.89 -3.00
C LEU A 81 17.31 -10.94 -2.09
N ASN A 82 17.45 -10.64 -0.80
CA ASN A 82 18.04 -11.59 0.16
C ASN A 82 17.04 -12.68 0.60
N ASN A 83 15.74 -12.42 0.48
CA ASN A 83 14.67 -13.34 0.87
C ASN A 83 13.89 -13.91 -0.33
N SER A 84 14.32 -13.62 -1.57
CA SER A 84 13.77 -14.25 -2.77
C SER A 84 14.33 -15.67 -2.86
N SER A 85 13.58 -16.63 -2.34
CA SER A 85 13.85 -18.07 -2.41
C SER A 85 12.76 -18.79 -3.18
#